data_AF-A0AAD4GRF9-F1
#
_entry.id   AF-A0AAD4GRF9-F1
#
_cell.length_a   1.000
_cell.length_b   1.000
_cell.length_c   1.000
_cell.angle_alpha   90.00
_cell.angle_beta   90.00
_cell.angle_gamma   90.00
#
_symmetry.space_group_name_H-M   'P 1'
#
loop_
_entity.id
_entity.type
_entity.pdbx_description
1 polymer ?
#
loop_
_entity_poly.entity_id
_entity_poly.type
_entity_poly.pdbx_seq_one_letter_code
_entity_poly.pdbx_strand_id
1 'polypeptide(L)'
;MDSKNEVDSSQEKQFPSTVTQPRRQELKSFHNSHGGSISNRPGSEAASPIGDSSLGSLGRRQTVVTVTALCLSVFLAALDVTIITTPLPTIAAEFHASEKGYVWIGSSFILATAASSPIWGKFSDIWGRKAMLILANMFFLAGSLISALSVNLETLITGRTIQGIGSGGIMVMANTCVGDLFNVRQRPIYFGLFGLIWAVASAIGPVIGGVFTEKATWRWCFYINLPVDGVALIMLVFFFKLKTPRMSLWLGLHAVDWIGVLTITSGTVIFLLGLEFGGTDYPWLSPAVICLVAFGVILIGLFVLYEWKYARQPLIPVRIFRNWSVVAVFAITFIHGATFIAGSYFLPLYFQTALAKTPISSGVYLLPYAVSLSIASSLTGLFIRKTARYVDAIQFGMVAMTLGFGLFIDLKPYESWPRLAIYQIIAGLGGGPNFEAPLIALYAIVDHQEMASTTSTFGFVRQMSQAVSIVIGGVIFQSGMKSRRSSLVDILGSDAATKQISASASTLTAFDDALSESDRARLSGVYTKSFATVWIFYAVFSGIGTIISVFVKRHRLESADRPPEASSEAQFC
;
A
#
# COMPACT_ATOMS: atom_id res chain seq x y z
N MET A 1 45.79 68.17 1.16
CA MET A 1 44.61 67.67 0.42
C MET A 1 43.40 67.97 1.29
N ASP A 2 42.80 69.17 1.29
CA ASP A 2 42.45 70.09 0.19
C ASP A 2 41.44 69.45 -0.79
N SER A 3 40.32 70.09 -1.15
CA SER A 3 39.93 71.51 -0.99
C SER A 3 38.41 71.73 -0.82
N LYS A 4 38.05 72.69 0.04
CA LYS A 4 36.95 73.71 0.02
C LYS A 4 35.69 73.45 -0.83
N ASN A 5 34.48 73.82 -0.38
CA ASN A 5 34.03 75.23 -0.32
C ASN A 5 32.89 75.51 0.68
N GLU A 6 32.93 76.72 1.26
CA GLU A 6 31.82 77.49 1.85
C GLU A 6 30.86 78.02 0.73
N VAL A 7 29.72 78.69 0.94
CA VAL A 7 29.05 79.33 2.11
C VAL A 7 27.52 78.98 2.02
N ASP A 8 26.47 79.59 2.60
CA ASP A 8 26.24 80.85 3.34
C ASP A 8 25.10 80.68 4.41
N SER A 9 24.41 81.79 4.72
CA SER A 9 23.26 82.02 5.61
C SER A 9 21.94 82.10 4.80
N SER A 10 20.75 82.47 5.31
CA SER A 10 20.30 83.09 6.58
C SER A 10 18.80 82.83 6.85
N GLN A 11 18.27 83.33 8.00
CA GLN A 11 16.86 83.34 8.47
C GLN A 11 16.26 81.99 8.95
N GLU A 12 15.30 81.95 9.90
CA GLU A 12 15.09 82.74 11.13
C GLU A 12 14.28 81.89 12.15
N LYS A 13 14.18 82.30 13.43
CA LYS A 13 13.65 81.46 14.54
C LYS A 13 12.15 81.66 14.79
N GLN A 14 11.39 80.57 14.99
CA GLN A 14 10.27 80.54 15.96
C GLN A 14 9.90 79.13 16.47
N PHE A 15 9.33 79.09 17.67
CA PHE A 15 8.94 77.97 18.56
C PHE A 15 7.81 78.53 19.50
N PRO A 16 7.12 77.78 20.40
CA PRO A 16 7.03 76.32 20.65
C PRO A 16 5.59 75.76 20.90
N SER A 17 5.45 74.43 21.07
CA SER A 17 4.61 73.70 22.07
C SER A 17 4.64 72.18 21.75
N THR A 18 5.10 71.20 22.57
CA THR A 18 4.68 70.71 23.91
C THR A 18 3.20 70.26 23.91
N VAL A 19 2.77 69.04 24.32
CA VAL A 19 3.03 68.29 25.59
C VAL A 19 2.97 66.73 25.41
N THR A 20 3.54 66.01 26.38
CA THR A 20 3.70 64.54 26.60
C THR A 20 2.45 63.64 26.73
N GLN A 21 2.67 62.30 26.63
CA GLN A 21 1.76 61.20 27.03
C GLN A 21 1.41 61.20 28.55
N PRO A 22 0.38 60.45 29.02
CA PRO A 22 0.69 59.15 29.69
C PRO A 22 -0.40 58.02 29.73
N ARG A 23 0.09 56.77 29.85
CA ARG A 23 -0.34 55.64 30.73
C ARG A 23 -1.84 55.33 31.05
N ARG A 24 -2.33 54.23 30.45
CA ARG A 24 -2.93 53.00 31.07
C ARG A 24 -3.66 53.09 32.44
N GLN A 25 -4.89 53.60 32.44
CA GLN A 25 -6.08 53.23 33.25
C GLN A 25 -7.28 53.88 32.49
N GLU A 26 -8.52 53.38 32.45
CA GLU A 26 -9.33 52.67 33.45
C GLU A 26 -10.11 51.48 32.83
N LEU A 27 -10.76 50.67 33.67
CA LEU A 27 -11.66 49.59 33.26
C LEU A 27 -12.73 49.40 34.35
N LYS A 28 -14.01 49.25 33.95
CA LYS A 28 -15.24 49.14 34.78
C LYS A 28 -15.87 50.47 35.26
N SER A 29 -16.68 51.10 34.40
CA SER A 29 -17.90 51.79 34.87
C SER A 29 -18.95 51.95 33.76
N PHE A 30 -20.21 51.92 34.19
CA PHE A 30 -21.48 52.18 33.50
C PHE A 30 -22.30 51.01 32.95
N HIS A 31 -23.61 51.17 33.13
CA HIS A 31 -24.63 50.15 33.19
C HIS A 31 -25.64 50.34 32.06
N ASN A 32 -26.49 49.34 31.86
CA ASN A 32 -27.65 49.34 30.95
C ASN A 32 -28.42 50.67 30.86
N SER A 33 -28.81 51.08 29.65
CA SER A 33 -30.22 51.43 29.38
C SER A 33 -30.56 51.57 27.90
N HIS A 34 -31.74 51.05 27.54
CA HIS A 34 -32.56 51.37 26.36
C HIS A 34 -32.08 50.91 24.99
N GLY A 35 -33.05 50.72 24.09
CA GLY A 35 -32.84 50.15 22.75
C GLY A 35 -33.46 51.00 21.65
N GLY A 36 -32.97 50.77 20.44
CA GLY A 36 -33.47 51.33 19.19
C GLY A 36 -33.10 50.38 18.05
N SER A 37 -33.99 50.22 17.07
CA SER A 37 -33.79 49.29 15.96
C SER A 37 -33.19 49.98 14.72
N ILE A 38 -32.94 49.18 13.67
CA ILE A 38 -32.51 49.59 12.32
C ILE A 38 -31.02 50.01 12.20
N SER A 39 -30.19 49.09 11.71
CA SER A 39 -29.74 49.14 10.31
C SER A 39 -28.91 47.91 9.92
N ASN A 40 -29.12 47.40 8.70
CA ASN A 40 -28.33 46.29 8.16
C ASN A 40 -27.01 46.78 7.57
N ARG A 41 -25.90 46.14 7.96
CA ARG A 41 -24.70 45.98 7.13
C ARG A 41 -24.21 44.54 7.25
N PRO A 42 -23.87 43.86 6.15
CA PRO A 42 -23.37 42.49 6.21
C PRO A 42 -21.98 42.48 6.87
N GLY A 43 -21.89 41.90 8.07
CA GLY A 43 -20.62 41.65 8.73
C GLY A 43 -19.82 40.57 8.04
N SER A 44 -18.50 40.73 8.02
CA SER A 44 -17.51 39.72 7.58
C SER A 44 -17.90 38.32 8.03
N GLU A 45 -17.95 37.35 7.11
CA GLU A 45 -18.00 35.93 7.48
C GLU A 45 -16.71 35.58 8.25
N ALA A 46 -16.83 35.48 9.57
CA ALA A 46 -15.79 34.87 10.39
C ALA A 46 -15.68 33.40 9.97
N ALA A 47 -14.49 32.98 9.55
CA ALA A 47 -14.26 31.61 9.09
C ALA A 47 -14.66 30.62 10.20
N SER A 48 -15.70 29.83 9.95
CA SER A 48 -16.17 28.84 10.91
C SER A 48 -15.10 27.76 11.12
N PRO A 49 -14.89 27.29 12.36
CA PRO A 49 -14.02 26.13 12.60
C PRO A 49 -14.55 24.93 11.81
N ILE A 50 -13.64 24.05 11.39
CA ILE A 50 -13.93 22.90 10.52
C ILE A 50 -15.02 22.03 11.15
N GLY A 51 -16.26 22.19 10.65
CA GLY A 51 -17.44 21.56 11.24
C GLY A 51 -17.44 20.04 11.05
N ASP A 52 -17.88 19.32 12.09
CA ASP A 52 -17.89 17.86 12.15
C ASP A 52 -18.51 17.20 10.91
N SER A 53 -17.67 16.68 10.00
CA SER A 53 -18.10 15.81 8.92
C SER A 53 -18.39 14.38 9.41
N SER A 54 -18.92 14.24 10.62
CA SER A 54 -19.37 12.96 11.17
C SER A 54 -20.68 12.54 10.50
N LEU A 55 -20.86 11.24 10.24
CA LEU A 55 -21.92 10.76 9.32
C LEU A 55 -23.34 10.67 9.92
N GLY A 56 -23.76 11.67 10.70
CA GLY A 56 -25.16 11.84 11.09
C GLY A 56 -26.12 12.16 9.93
N SER A 57 -25.60 12.48 8.73
CA SER A 57 -26.36 13.10 7.63
C SER A 57 -26.50 12.29 6.33
N LEU A 58 -25.88 11.11 6.20
CA LEU A 58 -26.10 10.24 5.02
C LEU A 58 -27.20 9.20 5.28
N GLY A 59 -28.24 9.25 4.46
CA GLY A 59 -29.31 8.25 4.47
C GLY A 59 -28.80 6.85 4.13
N ARG A 60 -29.26 5.83 4.87
CA ARG A 60 -28.80 4.42 4.81
C ARG A 60 -28.56 3.86 3.40
N ARG A 61 -29.41 4.19 2.42
CA ARG A 61 -29.25 3.78 1.01
C ARG A 61 -27.96 4.33 0.38
N GLN A 62 -27.64 5.60 0.61
CA GLN A 62 -26.46 6.26 0.05
C GLN A 62 -25.17 5.72 0.70
N THR A 63 -25.19 5.42 2.00
CA THR A 63 -24.07 4.77 2.69
C THR A 63 -23.80 3.37 2.11
N VAL A 64 -24.84 2.57 1.88
CA VAL A 64 -24.69 1.24 1.24
C VAL A 64 -24.08 1.37 -0.16
N VAL A 65 -24.64 2.21 -1.04
CA VAL A 65 -24.12 2.37 -2.41
C VAL A 65 -22.67 2.92 -2.42
N THR A 66 -22.35 3.86 -1.52
CA THR A 66 -20.99 4.40 -1.34
C THR A 66 -20.01 3.30 -0.94
N VAL A 67 -20.37 2.49 0.05
CA VAL A 67 -19.53 1.38 0.54
C VAL A 67 -19.39 0.32 -0.54
N THR A 68 -20.46 -0.12 -1.21
CA THR A 68 -20.39 -1.10 -2.30
C THR A 68 -19.49 -0.61 -3.44
N ALA A 69 -19.51 0.67 -3.79
CA ALA A 69 -18.61 1.22 -4.81
C ALA A 69 -17.13 1.13 -4.41
N LEU A 70 -16.80 1.57 -3.18
CA LEU A 70 -15.44 1.42 -2.62
C LEU A 70 -15.00 -0.05 -2.58
N CYS A 71 -15.92 -0.93 -2.16
CA CYS A 71 -15.69 -2.36 -2.08
C CYS A 71 -15.40 -2.99 -3.46
N LEU A 72 -16.08 -2.53 -4.52
CA LEU A 72 -15.90 -3.05 -5.87
C LEU A 72 -14.56 -2.62 -6.48
N SER A 73 -14.13 -1.37 -6.26
CA SER A 73 -12.78 -0.93 -6.64
C SER A 73 -11.69 -1.70 -5.88
N VAL A 74 -11.82 -1.85 -4.55
CA VAL A 74 -10.85 -2.63 -3.74
C VAL A 74 -10.83 -4.10 -4.14
N PHE A 75 -11.97 -4.69 -4.49
CA PHE A 75 -12.03 -6.06 -4.99
C PHE A 75 -11.18 -6.25 -6.24
N LEU A 76 -11.23 -5.31 -7.19
CA LEU A 76 -10.44 -5.39 -8.41
C LEU A 76 -8.95 -5.16 -8.18
N ALA A 77 -8.59 -4.16 -7.37
CA ALA A 77 -7.18 -3.95 -7.00
C ALA A 77 -6.58 -5.17 -6.27
N ALA A 78 -7.36 -5.86 -5.43
CA ALA A 78 -6.93 -7.07 -4.73
C ALA A 78 -6.94 -8.34 -5.63
N LEU A 79 -7.93 -8.45 -6.51
CA LEU A 79 -8.05 -9.56 -7.45
C LEU A 79 -6.92 -9.51 -8.47
N ASP A 80 -6.58 -8.33 -8.98
CA ASP A 80 -5.56 -8.19 -10.01
C ASP A 80 -4.12 -8.47 -9.50
N VAL A 81 -3.86 -8.19 -8.21
CA VAL A 81 -2.64 -8.61 -7.50
C VAL A 81 -2.50 -10.13 -7.39
N THR A 82 -3.61 -10.87 -7.35
CA THR A 82 -3.63 -12.31 -7.03
C THR A 82 -3.99 -13.21 -8.22
N ILE A 83 -4.77 -12.74 -9.19
CA ILE A 83 -5.13 -13.47 -10.41
C ILE A 83 -3.93 -13.71 -11.32
N ILE A 84 -2.92 -12.82 -11.29
CA ILE A 84 -1.75 -12.90 -12.18
C ILE A 84 -0.80 -14.06 -11.83
N THR A 85 -0.85 -14.59 -10.60
CA THR A 85 0.14 -15.56 -10.11
C THR A 85 0.04 -16.94 -10.76
N THR A 86 -1.14 -17.32 -11.28
CA THR A 86 -1.37 -18.59 -12.01
C THR A 86 -1.14 -18.52 -13.53
N PRO A 87 -1.56 -17.49 -14.29
CA PRO A 87 -1.24 -17.33 -15.72
C PRO A 87 0.21 -16.93 -16.00
N LEU A 88 0.93 -16.32 -15.06
CA LEU A 88 2.27 -15.74 -15.28
C LEU A 88 3.25 -16.69 -16.01
N PRO A 89 3.36 -17.99 -15.68
CA PRO A 89 4.21 -18.93 -16.42
C PRO A 89 3.81 -19.07 -17.90
N THR A 90 2.51 -19.12 -18.20
CA THR A 90 1.97 -19.24 -19.56
C THR A 90 2.16 -17.94 -20.35
N ILE A 91 1.96 -16.77 -19.74
CA ILE A 91 2.22 -15.46 -20.36
C ILE A 91 3.70 -15.35 -20.77
N ALA A 92 4.61 -15.74 -19.87
CA ALA A 92 6.04 -15.72 -20.14
C ALA A 92 6.44 -16.71 -21.26
N ALA A 93 5.75 -17.85 -21.37
CA ALA A 93 5.97 -18.81 -22.46
C ALA A 93 5.47 -18.27 -23.82
N GLU A 94 4.27 -17.68 -23.89
CA GLU A 94 3.69 -17.14 -25.13
C GLU A 94 4.55 -16.00 -25.73
N PHE A 95 5.05 -15.08 -24.90
CA PHE A 95 5.91 -13.99 -25.36
C PHE A 95 7.40 -14.36 -25.48
N HIS A 96 7.76 -15.64 -25.32
CA HIS A 96 9.15 -16.12 -25.27
C HIS A 96 10.04 -15.28 -24.32
N ALA A 97 9.47 -14.91 -23.16
CA ALA A 97 10.08 -13.96 -22.24
C ALA A 97 11.40 -14.50 -21.65
N SER A 98 12.44 -13.68 -21.73
CA SER A 98 13.73 -13.92 -21.07
C SER A 98 13.59 -13.86 -19.54
N GLU A 99 14.67 -14.24 -18.81
CA GLU A 99 14.79 -14.12 -17.33
C GLU A 99 14.20 -12.82 -16.79
N LYS A 100 14.54 -11.72 -17.48
CA LYS A 100 14.17 -10.35 -17.20
C LYS A 100 12.65 -10.20 -17.33
N GLY A 101 12.11 -10.57 -18.49
CA GLY A 101 10.70 -10.43 -18.83
C GLY A 101 9.73 -11.15 -17.91
N TYR A 102 10.12 -12.30 -17.33
CA TYR A 102 9.27 -13.05 -16.40
C TYR A 102 8.91 -12.23 -15.15
N VAL A 103 9.91 -11.64 -14.48
CA VAL A 103 9.70 -10.88 -13.22
C VAL A 103 8.89 -9.60 -13.50
N TRP A 104 9.28 -8.91 -14.58
CA TRP A 104 8.71 -7.63 -15.01
C TRP A 104 7.18 -7.61 -15.21
N ILE A 105 6.54 -8.72 -15.57
CA ILE A 105 5.05 -8.81 -15.72
C ILE A 105 4.32 -8.64 -14.38
N GLY A 106 4.91 -9.18 -13.30
CA GLY A 106 4.36 -9.10 -11.94
C GLY A 106 4.82 -7.86 -11.18
N SER A 107 6.12 -7.55 -11.25
CA SER A 107 6.75 -6.46 -10.49
C SER A 107 6.30 -5.08 -10.97
N SER A 108 6.18 -4.82 -12.28
CA SER A 108 5.84 -3.51 -12.86
C SER A 108 4.57 -2.90 -12.27
N PHE A 109 3.51 -3.71 -12.13
CA PHE A 109 2.26 -3.31 -11.48
C PHE A 109 2.51 -2.88 -10.03
N ILE A 110 3.20 -3.72 -9.24
CA ILE A 110 3.35 -3.52 -7.79
C ILE A 110 4.34 -2.37 -7.50
N LEU A 111 5.37 -2.21 -8.33
CA LEU A 111 6.29 -1.07 -8.36
C LEU A 111 5.53 0.22 -8.65
N ALA A 112 4.68 0.24 -9.68
CA ALA A 112 3.86 1.39 -10.04
C ALA A 112 2.80 1.73 -8.97
N THR A 113 2.20 0.71 -8.35
CA THR A 113 1.31 0.84 -7.18
C THR A 113 2.04 1.46 -5.98
N ALA A 114 3.26 1.00 -5.67
CA ALA A 114 4.06 1.56 -4.58
C ALA A 114 4.48 3.02 -4.86
N ALA A 115 5.04 3.30 -6.03
CA ALA A 115 5.55 4.62 -6.41
C ALA A 115 4.46 5.71 -6.51
N SER A 116 3.26 5.33 -6.96
CA SER A 116 2.13 6.26 -7.10
C SER A 116 1.36 6.52 -5.81
N SER A 117 1.41 5.61 -4.83
CA SER A 117 0.64 5.71 -3.57
C SER A 117 0.75 7.07 -2.84
N PRO A 118 1.94 7.71 -2.70
CA PRO A 118 2.05 9.01 -2.01
C PRO A 118 1.41 10.16 -2.80
N ILE A 119 1.46 10.11 -4.13
CA ILE A 119 0.87 11.11 -5.03
C ILE A 119 -0.64 11.18 -4.79
N TRP A 120 -1.29 10.02 -4.83
CA TRP A 120 -2.74 9.89 -4.68
C TRP A 120 -3.27 10.45 -3.36
N GLY A 121 -2.55 10.23 -2.25
CA GLY A 121 -2.88 10.82 -0.95
C GLY A 121 -3.01 12.35 -1.05
N LYS A 122 -1.90 13.04 -1.31
CA LYS A 122 -1.83 14.52 -1.35
C LYS A 122 -2.73 15.13 -2.43
N PHE A 123 -2.82 14.52 -3.61
CA PHE A 123 -3.69 15.00 -4.68
C PHE A 123 -5.17 14.96 -4.29
N SER A 124 -5.56 14.01 -3.45
CA SER A 124 -6.94 13.86 -2.99
C SER A 124 -7.33 14.77 -1.82
N ASP A 125 -6.36 15.28 -1.05
CA ASP A 125 -6.59 16.37 -0.09
C ASP A 125 -6.95 17.68 -0.82
N ILE A 126 -6.36 17.90 -2.00
CA ILE A 126 -6.45 19.15 -2.77
C ILE A 126 -7.66 19.18 -3.72
N TRP A 127 -7.85 18.13 -4.51
CA TRP A 127 -8.92 18.03 -5.52
C TRP A 127 -10.12 17.15 -5.07
N GLY A 128 -10.03 16.57 -3.87
CA GLY A 128 -11.10 15.84 -3.21
C GLY A 128 -11.16 14.35 -3.58
N ARG A 129 -11.43 13.49 -2.59
CA ARG A 129 -11.38 12.02 -2.74
C ARG A 129 -12.18 11.48 -3.92
N LYS A 130 -13.39 12.02 -4.18
CA LYS A 130 -14.24 11.56 -5.30
C LYS A 130 -13.53 11.67 -6.65
N ALA A 131 -12.87 12.80 -6.93
CA ALA A 131 -12.25 13.04 -8.22
C ALA A 131 -11.05 12.12 -8.44
N MET A 132 -10.19 11.99 -7.41
CA MET A 132 -9.01 11.13 -7.48
C MET A 132 -9.36 9.63 -7.50
N LEU A 133 -10.39 9.20 -6.78
CA LEU A 133 -10.85 7.81 -6.83
C LEU A 133 -11.41 7.44 -8.22
N ILE A 134 -12.21 8.31 -8.84
CA ILE A 134 -12.68 8.10 -10.23
C ILE A 134 -11.50 8.03 -11.19
N LEU A 135 -10.53 8.95 -11.07
CA LEU A 135 -9.33 8.97 -11.90
C LEU A 135 -8.48 7.69 -11.71
N ALA A 136 -8.36 7.19 -10.48
CA ALA A 136 -7.64 5.95 -10.18
C ALA A 136 -8.30 4.70 -10.81
N ASN A 137 -9.63 4.60 -10.77
CA ASN A 137 -10.37 3.55 -11.49
C ASN A 137 -10.13 3.70 -13.02
N MET A 138 -10.13 4.92 -13.56
CA MET A 138 -9.86 5.13 -14.99
C MET A 138 -8.45 4.70 -15.44
N PHE A 139 -7.41 4.94 -14.62
CA PHE A 139 -6.07 4.39 -14.88
C PHE A 139 -6.06 2.85 -14.80
N PHE A 140 -6.78 2.28 -13.83
CA PHE A 140 -6.90 0.82 -13.69
C PHE A 140 -7.63 0.18 -14.88
N LEU A 141 -8.73 0.77 -15.37
CA LEU A 141 -9.46 0.36 -16.56
C LEU A 141 -8.59 0.42 -17.82
N ALA A 142 -7.91 1.56 -18.04
CA ALA A 142 -7.05 1.76 -19.20
C ALA A 142 -5.87 0.78 -19.22
N GLY A 143 -5.19 0.59 -18.09
CA GLY A 143 -4.11 -0.38 -17.97
C GLY A 143 -4.58 -1.84 -18.13
N SER A 144 -5.79 -2.17 -17.64
CA SER A 144 -6.41 -3.47 -17.88
C SER A 144 -6.68 -3.70 -19.38
N LEU A 145 -7.22 -2.70 -20.09
CA LEU A 145 -7.50 -2.80 -21.53
C LEU A 145 -6.22 -2.96 -22.37
N ILE A 146 -5.17 -2.19 -22.06
CA ILE A 146 -3.86 -2.29 -22.72
C ILE A 146 -3.22 -3.68 -22.45
N SER A 147 -3.33 -4.18 -21.22
CA SER A 147 -2.83 -5.52 -20.87
C SER A 147 -3.59 -6.64 -21.59
N ALA A 148 -4.93 -6.52 -21.70
CA ALA A 148 -5.78 -7.49 -22.41
C ALA A 148 -5.50 -7.53 -23.92
N LEU A 149 -5.24 -6.37 -24.54
CA LEU A 149 -4.93 -6.23 -25.96
C LEU A 149 -3.45 -6.38 -26.30
N SER A 150 -2.59 -6.76 -25.35
CA SER A 150 -1.15 -6.80 -25.56
C SER A 150 -0.72 -7.89 -26.57
N VAL A 151 0.06 -7.45 -27.56
CA VAL A 151 0.65 -8.29 -28.63
C VAL A 151 2.14 -8.58 -28.42
N ASN A 152 2.77 -7.90 -27.46
CA ASN A 152 4.15 -8.14 -27.05
C ASN A 152 4.32 -7.81 -25.56
N LEU A 153 5.46 -8.26 -25.00
CA LEU A 153 5.80 -8.13 -23.59
C LEU A 153 5.89 -6.67 -23.11
N GLU A 154 6.44 -5.77 -23.93
CA GLU A 154 6.60 -4.35 -23.59
C GLU A 154 5.24 -3.63 -23.46
N THR A 155 4.29 -3.96 -24.34
CA THR A 155 2.90 -3.47 -24.27
C THR A 155 2.22 -3.99 -23.01
N LEU A 156 2.44 -5.26 -22.65
CA LEU A 156 1.91 -5.82 -21.41
C LEU A 156 2.50 -5.11 -20.19
N ILE A 157 3.82 -4.96 -20.08
CA ILE A 157 4.49 -4.25 -18.96
C ILE A 157 4.01 -2.80 -18.86
N THR A 158 3.79 -2.12 -20.01
CA THR A 158 3.22 -0.77 -20.05
C THR A 158 1.79 -0.75 -19.52
N GLY A 159 0.95 -1.70 -19.95
CA GLY A 159 -0.41 -1.90 -19.43
C GLY A 159 -0.41 -2.14 -17.91
N ARG A 160 0.39 -3.09 -17.43
CA ARG A 160 0.58 -3.41 -15.99
C ARG A 160 1.04 -2.19 -15.18
N THR A 161 1.93 -1.36 -15.73
CA THR A 161 2.41 -0.12 -15.10
C THR A 161 1.28 0.90 -14.94
N ILE A 162 0.52 1.16 -16.01
CA ILE A 162 -0.64 2.07 -16.01
C ILE A 162 -1.73 1.56 -15.05
N GLN A 163 -1.98 0.26 -15.06
CA GLN A 163 -2.93 -0.42 -14.18
C GLN A 163 -2.50 -0.32 -12.71
N GLY A 164 -1.21 -0.49 -12.44
CA GLY A 164 -0.60 -0.37 -11.12
C GLY A 164 -0.68 1.05 -10.54
N ILE A 165 -0.54 2.09 -11.38
CA ILE A 165 -0.80 3.48 -10.99
C ILE A 165 -2.25 3.64 -10.50
N GLY A 166 -3.21 3.09 -11.23
CA GLY A 166 -4.63 3.10 -10.82
C GLY A 166 -4.89 2.33 -9.52
N SER A 167 -4.32 1.14 -9.39
CA SER A 167 -4.42 0.30 -8.18
C SER A 167 -3.89 0.99 -6.92
N GLY A 168 -2.75 1.68 -7.01
CA GLY A 168 -2.21 2.49 -5.90
C GLY A 168 -3.19 3.58 -5.45
N GLY A 169 -3.84 4.24 -6.41
CA GLY A 169 -4.88 5.23 -6.13
C GLY A 169 -6.10 4.62 -5.48
N ILE A 170 -6.63 3.52 -6.01
CA ILE A 170 -7.76 2.79 -5.43
C ILE A 170 -7.48 2.42 -3.97
N MET A 171 -6.32 1.83 -3.69
CA MET A 171 -5.95 1.36 -2.36
C MET A 171 -5.82 2.48 -1.33
N VAL A 172 -5.15 3.58 -1.66
CA VAL A 172 -5.02 4.72 -0.74
C VAL A 172 -6.36 5.47 -0.60
N MET A 173 -7.11 5.63 -1.70
CA MET A 173 -8.40 6.33 -1.69
C MET A 173 -9.48 5.57 -0.94
N ALA A 174 -9.53 4.24 -1.03
CA ALA A 174 -10.53 3.45 -0.32
C ALA A 174 -10.38 3.59 1.20
N ASN A 175 -9.16 3.42 1.71
CA ASN A 175 -8.85 3.56 3.13
C ASN A 175 -9.09 4.99 3.64
N THR A 176 -8.67 5.99 2.87
CA THR A 176 -8.86 7.41 3.24
C THR A 176 -10.35 7.81 3.19
N CYS A 177 -11.12 7.32 2.21
CA CYS A 177 -12.58 7.49 2.18
C CYS A 177 -13.24 6.87 3.42
N VAL A 178 -12.82 5.70 3.89
CA VAL A 178 -13.34 5.10 5.13
C VAL A 178 -12.97 5.94 6.36
N GLY A 179 -11.77 6.54 6.38
CA GLY A 179 -11.36 7.51 7.39
C GLY A 179 -12.26 8.75 7.44
N ASP A 180 -12.46 9.40 6.30
CA ASP A 180 -13.23 10.65 6.16
C ASP A 180 -14.75 10.45 6.34
N LEU A 181 -15.29 9.31 5.90
CA LEU A 181 -16.72 8.99 6.03
C LEU A 181 -17.07 8.55 7.45
N PHE A 182 -16.32 7.63 8.05
CA PHE A 182 -16.81 6.90 9.22
C PHE A 182 -16.15 7.34 10.52
N ASN A 183 -16.98 7.66 11.52
CA ASN A 183 -16.56 7.92 12.90
C ASN A 183 -15.67 6.76 13.40
N VAL A 184 -14.65 7.04 14.21
CA VAL A 184 -13.60 6.08 14.60
C VAL A 184 -14.15 4.72 15.07
N ARG A 185 -15.24 4.71 15.84
CA ARG A 185 -15.93 3.50 16.34
C ARG A 185 -16.55 2.60 15.25
N GLN A 186 -16.88 3.15 14.08
CA GLN A 186 -17.46 2.43 12.95
C GLN A 186 -16.42 1.92 11.95
N ARG A 187 -15.26 2.61 11.81
CA ARG A 187 -14.19 2.25 10.85
C ARG A 187 -13.79 0.77 10.87
N PRO A 188 -13.64 0.08 12.04
CA PRO A 188 -13.29 -1.36 12.06
C PRO A 188 -14.29 -2.29 11.35
N ILE A 189 -15.54 -1.88 11.17
CA ILE A 189 -16.54 -2.66 10.42
C ILE A 189 -16.25 -2.57 8.91
N TYR A 190 -15.92 -1.37 8.42
CA TYR A 190 -15.65 -1.13 7.00
C TYR A 190 -14.27 -1.62 6.58
N PHE A 191 -13.27 -1.50 7.45
CA PHE A 191 -11.99 -2.20 7.26
C PHE A 191 -12.15 -3.71 7.33
N GLY A 192 -12.95 -4.25 8.27
CA GLY A 192 -13.29 -5.68 8.27
C GLY A 192 -13.97 -6.15 6.98
N LEU A 193 -14.74 -5.27 6.31
CA LEU A 193 -15.30 -5.54 4.99
C LEU A 193 -14.26 -5.47 3.87
N PHE A 194 -13.31 -4.54 3.89
CA PHE A 194 -12.15 -4.55 2.98
C PHE A 194 -11.28 -5.80 3.17
N GLY A 195 -11.11 -6.26 4.42
CA GLY A 195 -10.52 -7.55 4.76
C GLY A 195 -11.28 -8.71 4.12
N LEU A 196 -12.62 -8.73 4.23
CA LEU A 196 -13.52 -9.69 3.55
C LEU A 196 -13.53 -9.58 2.01
N ILE A 197 -12.95 -8.52 1.44
CA ILE A 197 -12.82 -8.35 -0.01
C ILE A 197 -11.44 -8.81 -0.49
N TRP A 198 -10.37 -8.44 0.22
CA TRP A 198 -9.03 -9.00 0.02
C TRP A 198 -9.03 -10.52 0.17
N ALA A 199 -9.78 -11.01 1.14
CA ALA A 199 -10.19 -12.39 1.32
C ALA A 199 -10.72 -13.07 0.03
N VAL A 200 -11.90 -12.63 -0.42
CA VAL A 200 -12.61 -13.20 -1.57
C VAL A 200 -11.76 -13.08 -2.85
N ALA A 201 -11.10 -11.94 -3.05
CA ALA A 201 -10.15 -11.74 -4.14
C ALA A 201 -8.99 -12.75 -4.11
N SER A 202 -8.34 -12.94 -2.95
CA SER A 202 -7.19 -13.86 -2.82
C SER A 202 -7.59 -15.33 -3.00
N ALA A 203 -8.84 -15.71 -2.69
CA ALA A 203 -9.33 -17.07 -2.88
C ALA A 203 -9.79 -17.34 -4.31
N ILE A 204 -10.49 -16.38 -4.93
CA ILE A 204 -11.06 -16.52 -6.27
C ILE A 204 -10.01 -16.25 -7.36
N GLY A 205 -9.14 -15.25 -7.17
CA GLY A 205 -8.15 -14.78 -8.15
C GLY A 205 -7.30 -15.92 -8.75
N PRO A 206 -6.52 -16.66 -7.95
CA PRO A 206 -5.67 -17.75 -8.45
C PRO A 206 -6.44 -18.84 -9.20
N VAL A 207 -7.66 -19.18 -8.73
CA VAL A 207 -8.53 -20.18 -9.35
C VAL A 207 -9.08 -19.70 -10.70
N ILE A 208 -9.62 -18.47 -10.75
CA ILE A 208 -10.11 -17.88 -12.01
C ILE A 208 -8.98 -17.66 -13.00
N GLY A 209 -7.81 -17.19 -12.54
CA GLY A 209 -6.61 -17.05 -13.36
C GLY A 209 -6.19 -18.38 -13.99
N GLY A 210 -6.19 -19.47 -13.21
CA GLY A 210 -5.94 -20.81 -13.72
C GLY A 210 -6.98 -21.26 -14.75
N VAL A 211 -8.28 -21.03 -14.47
CA VAL A 211 -9.38 -21.38 -15.38
C VAL A 211 -9.29 -20.63 -16.71
N PHE A 212 -9.01 -19.32 -16.68
CA PHE A 212 -8.80 -18.53 -17.89
C PHE A 212 -7.53 -18.95 -18.65
N THR A 213 -6.48 -19.39 -17.94
CA THR A 213 -5.24 -19.89 -18.55
C THR A 213 -5.47 -21.20 -19.31
N GLU A 214 -6.14 -22.17 -18.70
CA GLU A 214 -6.32 -23.51 -19.29
C GLU A 214 -7.51 -23.62 -20.26
N LYS A 215 -8.59 -22.86 -20.06
CA LYS A 215 -9.87 -23.07 -20.78
C LYS A 215 -10.30 -21.92 -21.69
N ALA A 216 -9.53 -20.83 -21.75
CA ALA A 216 -9.85 -19.67 -22.59
C ALA A 216 -8.58 -19.02 -23.14
N THR A 217 -8.14 -17.91 -22.53
CA THR A 217 -6.86 -17.25 -22.79
C THR A 217 -6.54 -16.41 -21.56
N TRP A 218 -5.27 -16.34 -21.14
CA TRP A 218 -4.84 -15.52 -20.00
C TRP A 218 -5.27 -14.05 -20.09
N ARG A 219 -5.49 -13.51 -21.31
CA ARG A 219 -6.04 -12.17 -21.57
C ARG A 219 -7.38 -11.91 -20.86
N TRP A 220 -8.16 -12.96 -20.58
CA TRP A 220 -9.39 -12.86 -19.78
C TRP A 220 -9.16 -12.44 -18.31
N CYS A 221 -7.97 -12.65 -17.76
CA CYS A 221 -7.58 -12.12 -16.45
C CYS A 221 -7.57 -10.59 -16.41
N PHE A 222 -7.44 -9.94 -17.58
CA PHE A 222 -7.52 -8.50 -17.72
C PHE A 222 -8.89 -8.04 -18.24
N TYR A 223 -9.53 -8.80 -19.13
CA TYR A 223 -10.91 -8.47 -19.59
C TYR A 223 -11.95 -8.53 -18.47
N ILE A 224 -11.81 -9.41 -17.47
CA ILE A 224 -12.72 -9.48 -16.31
C ILE A 224 -12.78 -8.17 -15.52
N ASN A 225 -11.69 -7.39 -15.49
CA ASN A 225 -11.65 -6.10 -14.82
C ASN A 225 -12.56 -5.07 -15.49
N LEU A 226 -12.69 -5.09 -16.82
CA LEU A 226 -13.37 -4.03 -17.59
C LEU A 226 -14.87 -3.85 -17.25
N PRO A 227 -15.74 -4.88 -17.27
CA PRO A 227 -17.14 -4.69 -16.93
C PRO A 227 -17.36 -4.38 -15.45
N VAL A 228 -16.51 -4.92 -14.57
CA VAL A 228 -16.64 -4.74 -13.12
C VAL A 228 -16.17 -3.35 -12.69
N ASP A 229 -15.05 -2.85 -13.24
CA ASP A 229 -14.58 -1.47 -13.03
C ASP A 229 -15.55 -0.48 -13.67
N GLY A 230 -16.08 -0.78 -14.86
CA GLY A 230 -17.15 0.01 -15.48
C GLY A 230 -18.36 0.19 -14.56
N VAL A 231 -18.80 -0.86 -13.86
CA VAL A 231 -19.86 -0.76 -12.84
C VAL A 231 -19.40 0.06 -11.62
N ALA A 232 -18.19 -0.15 -11.11
CA ALA A 232 -17.63 0.63 -10.00
C ALA A 232 -17.58 2.13 -10.34
N LEU A 233 -17.07 2.47 -11.52
CA LEU A 233 -16.99 3.81 -12.08
C LEU A 233 -18.37 4.46 -12.21
N ILE A 234 -19.38 3.75 -12.74
CA ILE A 234 -20.77 4.22 -12.81
C ILE A 234 -21.30 4.52 -11.40
N MET A 235 -21.07 3.64 -10.43
CA MET A 235 -21.48 3.85 -9.04
C MET A 235 -20.78 5.09 -8.42
N LEU A 236 -19.49 5.29 -8.70
CA LEU A 236 -18.71 6.42 -8.24
C LEU A 236 -19.13 7.74 -8.90
N VAL A 237 -19.34 7.76 -10.22
CA VAL A 237 -19.73 8.95 -10.98
C VAL A 237 -21.11 9.44 -10.53
N PHE A 238 -22.12 8.57 -10.48
CA PHE A 238 -23.51 9.00 -10.26
C PHE A 238 -23.94 9.03 -8.78
N PHE A 239 -23.47 8.09 -7.94
CA PHE A 239 -24.04 7.87 -6.61
C PHE A 239 -23.12 8.24 -5.44
N PHE A 240 -21.80 8.12 -5.59
CA PHE A 240 -20.85 8.58 -4.57
C PHE A 240 -20.91 10.10 -4.44
N LYS A 241 -21.35 10.62 -3.29
CA LYS A 241 -21.43 12.06 -3.00
C LYS A 241 -20.72 12.38 -1.68
N LEU A 242 -19.41 12.56 -1.75
CA LEU A 242 -18.60 13.14 -0.67
C LEU A 242 -18.45 14.65 -0.92
N LYS A 243 -18.78 15.48 0.08
CA LYS A 243 -18.53 16.93 0.07
C LYS A 243 -17.12 17.22 0.58
N THR A 244 -16.10 16.97 -0.24
CA THR A 244 -14.76 17.55 -0.01
C THR A 244 -14.70 18.97 -0.56
N PRO A 245 -14.01 19.92 0.10
CA PRO A 245 -13.62 21.18 -0.51
C PRO A 245 -12.92 20.94 -1.85
N ARG A 246 -13.14 21.81 -2.82
CA ARG A 246 -12.47 21.75 -4.13
C ARG A 246 -11.71 23.04 -4.33
N MET A 247 -10.38 22.98 -4.25
CA MET A 247 -9.55 24.06 -4.78
C MET A 247 -9.68 24.08 -6.31
N SER A 248 -9.58 25.25 -6.93
CA SER A 248 -9.45 25.34 -8.39
C SER A 248 -8.16 24.65 -8.82
N LEU A 249 -8.09 24.11 -10.05
CA LEU A 249 -6.95 23.33 -10.51
C LEU A 249 -5.63 24.09 -10.30
N TRP A 250 -5.55 25.34 -10.77
CA TRP A 250 -4.38 26.22 -10.60
C TRP A 250 -4.00 26.48 -9.14
N LEU A 251 -4.96 26.79 -8.27
CA LEU A 251 -4.69 27.03 -6.85
C LEU A 251 -4.23 25.76 -6.14
N GLY A 252 -4.76 24.60 -6.56
CA GLY A 252 -4.35 23.29 -6.10
C GLY A 252 -2.93 22.91 -6.55
N LEU A 253 -2.56 23.19 -7.80
CA LEU A 253 -1.19 22.98 -8.29
C LEU A 253 -0.16 23.77 -7.48
N HIS A 254 -0.51 24.97 -7.00
CA HIS A 254 0.34 25.76 -6.11
C HIS A 254 0.37 25.27 -4.65
N ALA A 255 -0.56 24.39 -4.24
CA ALA A 255 -0.62 23.79 -2.90
C ALA A 255 0.02 22.39 -2.82
N VAL A 256 0.37 21.78 -3.96
CA VAL A 256 1.15 20.54 -4.00
C VAL A 256 2.60 20.83 -3.56
N ASP A 257 3.09 20.04 -2.62
CA ASP A 257 4.52 20.02 -2.30
C ASP A 257 5.27 19.20 -3.38
N TRP A 258 5.56 19.85 -4.50
CA TRP A 258 6.21 19.20 -5.64
C TRP A 258 7.59 18.66 -5.32
N ILE A 259 8.33 19.28 -4.39
CA ILE A 259 9.65 18.81 -3.97
C ILE A 259 9.50 17.51 -3.19
N GLY A 260 8.61 17.48 -2.18
CA GLY A 260 8.29 16.27 -1.43
C GLY A 260 7.83 15.13 -2.34
N VAL A 261 6.81 15.40 -3.18
CA VAL A 261 6.22 14.42 -4.11
C VAL A 261 7.24 13.89 -5.13
N LEU A 262 7.98 14.76 -5.81
CA LEU A 262 8.98 14.30 -6.80
C LEU A 262 10.10 13.51 -6.13
N THR A 263 10.56 13.92 -4.95
CA THR A 263 11.68 13.25 -4.27
C THR A 263 11.29 11.86 -3.76
N ILE A 264 10.11 11.69 -3.13
CA ILE A 264 9.67 10.35 -2.70
C ILE A 264 9.32 9.44 -3.89
N THR A 265 8.67 9.96 -4.93
CA THR A 265 8.31 9.16 -6.11
C THR A 265 9.55 8.74 -6.88
N SER A 266 10.45 9.66 -7.22
CA SER A 266 11.68 9.33 -7.96
C SER A 266 12.61 8.43 -7.13
N GLY A 267 12.76 8.70 -5.83
CA GLY A 267 13.53 7.84 -4.92
C GLY A 267 12.97 6.41 -4.84
N THR A 268 11.64 6.27 -4.72
CA THR A 268 10.97 4.96 -4.72
C THR A 268 11.12 4.24 -6.05
N VAL A 269 10.89 4.91 -7.18
CA VAL A 269 11.04 4.31 -8.52
C VAL A 269 12.48 3.86 -8.74
N ILE A 270 13.46 4.73 -8.51
CA ILE A 270 14.88 4.44 -8.76
C ILE A 270 15.40 3.33 -7.83
N PHE A 271 14.97 3.32 -6.56
CA PHE A 271 15.29 2.23 -5.62
C PHE A 271 14.71 0.89 -6.09
N LEU A 272 13.42 0.85 -6.44
CA LEU A 272 12.75 -0.39 -6.88
C LEU A 272 13.27 -0.87 -8.23
N LEU A 273 13.61 0.02 -9.17
CA LEU A 273 14.30 -0.33 -10.43
C LEU A 273 15.69 -0.92 -10.17
N GLY A 274 16.44 -0.35 -9.23
CA GLY A 274 17.75 -0.88 -8.83
C GLY A 274 17.67 -2.29 -8.25
N LEU A 275 16.61 -2.58 -7.48
CA LEU A 275 16.32 -3.94 -7.01
C LEU A 275 15.87 -4.86 -8.16
N GLU A 276 14.90 -4.44 -8.97
CA GLU A 276 14.31 -5.24 -10.07
C GLU A 276 15.35 -5.70 -11.10
N PHE A 277 16.33 -4.84 -11.41
CA PHE A 277 17.46 -5.16 -12.29
C PHE A 277 18.56 -6.02 -11.63
N GLY A 278 18.51 -6.22 -10.32
CA GLY A 278 19.55 -6.86 -9.52
C GLY A 278 19.56 -8.39 -9.64
N GLY A 279 20.59 -8.93 -10.28
CA GLY A 279 20.79 -10.38 -10.45
C GLY A 279 19.98 -11.02 -11.60
N THR A 280 19.13 -10.23 -12.25
CA THR A 280 18.25 -10.52 -13.39
C THR A 280 18.78 -9.86 -14.66
N ASP A 281 18.78 -8.52 -14.69
CA ASP A 281 19.22 -7.72 -15.84
C ASP A 281 20.73 -7.50 -15.86
N TYR A 282 21.29 -7.26 -14.67
CA TYR A 282 22.71 -7.01 -14.43
C TYR A 282 23.18 -7.73 -13.15
N PRO A 283 24.49 -8.03 -12.99
CA PRO A 283 25.02 -8.50 -11.71
C PRO A 283 24.77 -7.51 -10.57
N TRP A 284 24.60 -8.00 -9.33
CA TRP A 284 24.42 -7.15 -8.14
C TRP A 284 25.54 -6.14 -7.90
N LEU A 285 26.77 -6.47 -8.30
CA LEU A 285 27.93 -5.59 -8.22
C LEU A 285 28.13 -4.71 -9.46
N SER A 286 27.15 -4.67 -10.39
CA SER A 286 27.16 -3.75 -11.53
C SER A 286 27.07 -2.30 -11.05
N PRO A 287 27.87 -1.38 -11.61
CA PRO A 287 27.73 0.05 -11.34
C PRO A 287 26.30 0.56 -11.56
N ALA A 288 25.56 0.02 -12.53
CA ALA A 288 24.16 0.40 -12.77
C ALA A 288 23.25 0.06 -11.57
N VAL A 289 23.34 -1.16 -11.04
CA VAL A 289 22.54 -1.62 -9.89
C VAL A 289 22.93 -0.85 -8.63
N ILE A 290 24.23 -0.72 -8.36
CA ILE A 290 24.74 0.02 -7.20
C ILE A 290 24.30 1.49 -7.25
N CYS A 291 24.45 2.18 -8.40
CA CYS A 291 24.04 3.57 -8.54
C CYS A 291 22.52 3.75 -8.39
N LEU A 292 21.69 2.87 -8.95
CA LEU A 292 20.23 2.96 -8.79
C LEU A 292 19.81 2.74 -7.33
N VAL A 293 20.28 1.67 -6.68
CA VAL A 293 19.93 1.41 -5.27
C VAL A 293 20.44 2.53 -4.35
N ALA A 294 21.70 2.96 -4.52
CA ALA A 294 22.29 4.02 -3.70
C ALA A 294 21.60 5.37 -3.92
N PHE A 295 21.37 5.78 -5.17
CA PHE A 295 20.72 7.06 -5.49
C PHE A 295 19.24 7.06 -5.05
N GLY A 296 18.53 5.93 -5.18
CA GLY A 296 17.18 5.76 -4.64
C GLY A 296 17.12 5.94 -3.12
N VAL A 297 18.05 5.30 -2.38
CA VAL A 297 18.17 5.47 -0.92
C VAL A 297 18.55 6.91 -0.55
N ILE A 298 19.47 7.55 -1.30
CA ILE A 298 19.85 8.95 -1.09
C ILE A 298 18.66 9.88 -1.31
N LEU A 299 17.87 9.70 -2.36
CA LEU A 299 16.65 10.47 -2.61
C LEU A 299 15.62 10.28 -1.49
N ILE A 300 15.37 9.04 -1.04
CA ILE A 300 14.47 8.78 0.09
C ILE A 300 14.98 9.47 1.38
N GLY A 301 16.30 9.48 1.61
CA GLY A 301 16.91 10.22 2.71
C GLY A 301 16.77 11.75 2.58
N LEU A 302 16.96 12.30 1.38
CA LEU A 302 16.76 13.72 1.08
C LEU A 302 15.28 14.13 1.25
N PHE A 303 14.33 13.28 0.88
CA PHE A 303 12.90 13.47 1.15
C PHE A 303 12.64 13.57 2.66
N VAL A 304 13.16 12.65 3.47
CA VAL A 304 13.01 12.70 4.94
C VAL A 304 13.62 13.97 5.54
N LEU A 305 14.79 14.40 5.06
CA LEU A 305 15.43 15.65 5.50
C LEU A 305 14.63 16.90 5.07
N TYR A 306 14.01 16.87 3.89
CA TYR A 306 13.15 17.93 3.38
C TYR A 306 11.84 18.03 4.17
N GLU A 307 11.14 16.91 4.37
CA GLU A 307 9.92 16.80 5.19
C GLU A 307 10.14 17.24 6.64
N TRP A 308 11.31 16.93 7.22
CA TRP A 308 11.64 17.30 8.59
C TRP A 308 11.91 18.80 8.78
N LYS A 309 12.50 19.48 7.79
CA LYS A 309 13.11 20.81 7.96
C LYS A 309 12.51 21.93 7.11
N TYR A 310 11.88 21.62 5.97
CA TYR A 310 11.49 22.60 4.96
C TYR A 310 10.02 22.52 4.51
N ALA A 311 9.39 21.33 4.55
CA ALA A 311 8.02 21.15 4.11
C ALA A 311 7.02 21.93 4.99
N ARG A 312 6.25 22.86 4.38
CA ARG A 312 5.22 23.65 5.07
C ARG A 312 3.91 22.88 5.30
N GLN A 313 3.66 21.86 4.49
CA GLN A 313 2.52 20.95 4.61
C GLN A 313 3.00 19.52 4.31
N PRO A 314 3.78 18.91 5.22
CA PRO A 314 4.47 17.65 5.00
C PRO A 314 3.56 16.56 4.46
N LEU A 315 4.08 15.81 3.49
CA LEU A 315 3.46 14.63 2.93
C LEU A 315 3.35 13.50 3.98
N ILE A 316 4.38 13.37 4.82
CA ILE A 316 4.54 12.39 5.89
C ILE A 316 5.11 13.13 7.11
N PRO A 317 4.26 13.67 8.01
CA PRO A 317 4.70 14.54 9.10
C PRO A 317 5.60 13.78 10.09
N VAL A 318 6.90 14.01 10.00
CA VAL A 318 7.95 13.23 10.69
C VAL A 318 7.74 13.10 12.21
N ARG A 319 6.99 14.04 12.81
CA ARG A 319 6.55 14.00 14.21
C ARG A 319 5.79 12.72 14.60
N ILE A 320 5.07 12.04 13.68
CA ILE A 320 4.37 10.78 14.01
C ILE A 320 5.34 9.67 14.45
N PHE A 321 6.55 9.64 13.88
CA PHE A 321 7.57 8.65 14.21
C PHE A 321 8.27 8.93 15.56
N ARG A 322 8.00 10.06 16.22
CA ARG A 322 8.44 10.31 17.60
C ARG A 322 7.81 9.33 18.60
N ASN A 323 6.65 8.74 18.27
CA ASN A 323 6.06 7.67 19.05
C ASN A 323 6.55 6.31 18.57
N TRP A 324 7.37 5.63 19.37
CA TRP A 324 7.87 4.27 19.09
C TRP A 324 6.76 3.25 18.76
N SER A 325 5.55 3.43 19.27
CA SER A 325 4.41 2.57 18.92
C SER A 325 3.95 2.76 17.46
N VAL A 326 4.10 3.95 16.89
CA VAL A 326 3.82 4.22 15.47
C VAL A 326 4.90 3.58 14.60
N VAL A 327 6.18 3.72 14.98
CA VAL A 327 7.33 3.09 14.31
C VAL A 327 7.17 1.56 14.28
N ALA A 328 6.83 0.95 15.43
CA ALA A 328 6.59 -0.49 15.52
C ALA A 328 5.44 -0.94 14.61
N VAL A 329 4.32 -0.20 14.56
CA VAL A 329 3.17 -0.53 13.70
C VAL A 329 3.48 -0.39 12.20
N PHE A 330 4.28 0.61 11.79
CA PHE A 330 4.74 0.68 10.39
C PHE A 330 5.73 -0.45 10.04
N ALA A 331 6.64 -0.81 10.95
CA ALA A 331 7.54 -1.95 10.73
C ALA A 331 6.79 -3.29 10.62
N ILE A 332 5.75 -3.50 11.43
CA ILE A 332 4.85 -4.66 11.32
C ILE A 332 4.10 -4.64 9.99
N THR A 333 3.58 -3.48 9.56
CA THR A 333 2.93 -3.30 8.24
C THR A 333 3.86 -3.72 7.10
N PHE A 334 5.14 -3.34 7.15
CA PHE A 334 6.14 -3.72 6.15
C PHE A 334 6.41 -5.23 6.17
N ILE A 335 6.65 -5.81 7.35
CA ILE A 335 6.95 -7.24 7.48
C ILE A 335 5.75 -8.10 7.08
N HIS A 336 4.54 -7.70 7.44
CA HIS A 336 3.29 -8.33 7.01
C HIS A 336 3.09 -8.24 5.51
N GLY A 337 3.13 -7.03 4.93
CA GLY A 337 2.89 -6.83 3.50
C GLY A 337 3.86 -7.65 2.63
N ALA A 338 5.14 -7.66 3.02
CA ALA A 338 6.16 -8.49 2.40
C ALA A 338 5.90 -10.00 2.54
N THR A 339 5.64 -10.48 3.76
CA THR A 339 5.42 -11.92 4.02
C THR A 339 4.15 -12.43 3.34
N PHE A 340 3.07 -11.64 3.36
CA PHE A 340 1.81 -11.95 2.68
C PHE A 340 2.00 -12.15 1.17
N ILE A 341 2.63 -11.19 0.47
CA ILE A 341 2.78 -11.30 -0.98
C ILE A 341 3.72 -12.45 -1.36
N ALA A 342 4.74 -12.73 -0.55
CA ALA A 342 5.62 -13.88 -0.75
C ALA A 342 4.84 -15.20 -0.70
N GLY A 343 3.94 -15.38 0.27
CA GLY A 343 3.03 -16.53 0.29
C GLY A 343 2.18 -16.61 -0.97
N SER A 344 1.50 -15.51 -1.32
CA SER A 344 0.61 -15.43 -2.48
C SER A 344 1.30 -15.67 -3.82
N TYR A 345 2.57 -15.28 -3.97
CA TYR A 345 3.31 -15.33 -5.23
C TYR A 345 4.13 -16.63 -5.37
N PHE A 346 4.80 -17.08 -4.31
CA PHE A 346 5.70 -18.24 -4.37
C PHE A 346 5.01 -19.58 -4.09
N LEU A 347 3.84 -19.63 -3.43
CA LEU A 347 3.10 -20.90 -3.28
C LEU A 347 2.54 -21.43 -4.61
N PRO A 348 1.86 -20.63 -5.47
CA PRO A 348 1.45 -21.09 -6.80
C PRO A 348 2.65 -21.54 -7.64
N LEU A 349 3.75 -20.80 -7.57
CA LEU A 349 4.98 -21.13 -8.27
C LEU A 349 5.56 -22.47 -7.79
N TYR A 350 5.55 -22.73 -6.48
CA TYR A 350 5.94 -24.01 -5.89
C TYR A 350 5.02 -25.17 -6.35
N PHE A 351 3.70 -24.97 -6.40
CA PHE A 351 2.77 -26.01 -6.89
C PHE A 351 2.99 -26.34 -8.36
N GLN A 352 3.22 -25.33 -9.22
CA GLN A 352 3.47 -25.55 -10.64
C GLN A 352 4.86 -26.16 -10.91
N THR A 353 5.90 -25.75 -10.16
CA THR A 353 7.29 -26.19 -10.43
C THR A 353 7.74 -27.42 -9.64
N ALA A 354 7.50 -27.47 -8.33
CA ALA A 354 7.94 -28.59 -7.50
C ALA A 354 6.93 -29.75 -7.51
N LEU A 355 5.63 -29.48 -7.66
CA LEU A 355 4.57 -30.51 -7.66
C LEU A 355 3.97 -30.78 -9.05
N ALA A 356 4.52 -30.18 -10.12
CA ALA A 356 4.07 -30.32 -11.51
C ALA A 356 2.55 -30.13 -11.71
N LYS A 357 1.92 -29.23 -10.95
CA LYS A 357 0.46 -28.99 -11.00
C LYS A 357 0.09 -27.98 -12.07
N THR A 358 -1.02 -28.21 -12.75
CA THR A 358 -1.57 -27.29 -13.75
C THR A 358 -2.00 -25.96 -13.10
N PRO A 359 -2.13 -24.85 -13.86
CA PRO A 359 -2.58 -23.55 -13.30
C PRO A 359 -3.89 -23.59 -12.50
N ILE A 360 -4.91 -24.34 -12.91
CA ILE A 360 -6.15 -24.57 -12.14
C ILE A 360 -5.82 -25.31 -10.85
N SER A 361 -5.08 -26.41 -10.91
CA SER A 361 -4.74 -27.20 -9.73
C SER A 361 -3.91 -26.39 -8.73
N SER A 362 -2.96 -25.60 -9.21
CA SER A 362 -2.19 -24.62 -8.42
C SER A 362 -3.09 -23.58 -7.76
N GLY A 363 -4.08 -23.03 -8.47
CA GLY A 363 -5.05 -22.09 -7.89
C GLY A 363 -5.90 -22.73 -6.78
N VAL A 364 -6.40 -23.95 -7.02
CA VAL A 364 -7.17 -24.73 -6.04
C VAL A 364 -6.32 -25.07 -4.80
N TYR A 365 -5.03 -25.39 -4.98
CA TYR A 365 -4.11 -25.70 -3.88
C TYR A 365 -3.80 -24.49 -2.99
N LEU A 366 -4.00 -23.25 -3.47
CA LEU A 366 -3.82 -22.02 -2.68
C LEU A 366 -5.05 -21.65 -1.84
N LEU A 367 -6.22 -22.27 -2.08
CA LEU A 367 -7.45 -22.00 -1.33
C LEU A 367 -7.30 -22.14 0.20
N PRO A 368 -6.57 -23.11 0.78
CA PRO A 368 -6.40 -23.20 2.23
C PRO A 368 -5.70 -21.98 2.84
N TYR A 369 -4.75 -21.36 2.12
CA TYR A 369 -4.09 -20.12 2.56
C TYR A 369 -5.04 -18.94 2.45
N ALA A 370 -5.67 -18.77 1.27
CA ALA A 370 -6.54 -17.64 1.02
C ALA A 370 -7.80 -17.63 1.90
N VAL A 371 -8.46 -18.78 2.08
CA VAL A 371 -9.72 -18.91 2.86
C VAL A 371 -9.47 -18.80 4.37
N SER A 372 -8.35 -19.30 4.89
CA SER A 372 -8.00 -19.11 6.30
C SER A 372 -7.67 -17.65 6.62
N LEU A 373 -6.89 -17.00 5.75
CA LEU A 373 -6.62 -15.55 5.78
C LEU A 373 -7.91 -14.74 5.70
N SER A 374 -8.84 -15.16 4.83
CA SER A 374 -10.15 -14.55 4.65
C SER A 374 -10.95 -14.50 5.94
N ILE A 375 -11.07 -15.66 6.58
CA ILE A 375 -11.86 -15.83 7.79
C ILE A 375 -11.18 -15.09 8.95
N ALA A 376 -9.85 -15.19 9.10
CA ALA A 376 -9.13 -14.52 10.17
C ALA A 376 -9.18 -12.99 10.07
N SER A 377 -9.07 -12.40 8.88
CA SER A 377 -9.22 -10.95 8.68
C SER A 377 -10.63 -10.47 9.04
N SER A 378 -11.65 -11.19 8.56
CA SER A 378 -13.07 -10.89 8.84
C SER A 378 -13.42 -10.99 10.32
N LEU A 379 -12.97 -12.06 10.99
CA LEU A 379 -13.17 -12.27 12.43
C LEU A 379 -12.39 -11.24 13.26
N THR A 380 -11.24 -10.77 12.80
CA THR A 380 -10.44 -9.74 13.50
C THR A 380 -11.19 -8.42 13.61
N GLY A 381 -11.86 -7.96 12.55
CA GLY A 381 -12.69 -6.75 12.61
C GLY A 381 -13.82 -6.85 13.66
N LEU A 382 -14.46 -8.02 13.76
CA LEU A 382 -15.49 -8.30 14.76
C LEU A 382 -14.93 -8.41 16.19
N PHE A 383 -13.78 -9.07 16.35
CA PHE A 383 -13.08 -9.22 17.63
C PHE A 383 -12.64 -7.86 18.18
N ILE A 384 -11.99 -7.03 17.35
CA ILE A 384 -11.55 -5.68 17.73
C ILE A 384 -12.76 -4.80 18.09
N ARG A 385 -13.86 -4.86 17.30
CA ARG A 385 -15.10 -4.14 17.63
C ARG A 385 -15.70 -4.53 18.97
N LYS A 386 -15.66 -5.83 19.35
CA LYS A 386 -16.24 -6.32 20.61
C LYS A 386 -15.35 -6.09 21.83
N THR A 387 -14.02 -6.04 21.65
CA THR A 387 -13.06 -6.10 22.76
C THR A 387 -12.13 -4.89 22.88
N ALA A 388 -12.04 -4.04 21.85
CA ALA A 388 -10.98 -3.02 21.66
C ALA A 388 -9.54 -3.55 21.62
N ARG A 389 -9.31 -4.88 21.57
CA ARG A 389 -8.00 -5.53 21.69
C ARG A 389 -7.24 -5.67 20.35
N TYR A 390 -6.99 -4.56 19.66
CA TYR A 390 -6.26 -4.58 18.38
C TYR A 390 -4.80 -5.08 18.52
N VAL A 391 -4.10 -4.74 19.60
CA VAL A 391 -2.71 -5.20 19.84
C VAL A 391 -2.62 -6.72 19.96
N ASP A 392 -3.57 -7.36 20.67
CA ASP A 392 -3.60 -8.82 20.80
C ASP A 392 -3.84 -9.52 19.45
N ALA A 393 -4.64 -8.93 18.56
CA ALA A 393 -4.88 -9.45 17.23
C ALA A 393 -3.64 -9.35 16.32
N ILE A 394 -2.89 -8.24 16.40
CA ILE A 394 -1.60 -8.07 15.71
C ILE A 394 -0.60 -9.14 16.20
N GLN A 395 -0.45 -9.27 17.53
CA GLN A 395 0.48 -10.22 18.15
C GLN A 395 0.15 -11.67 17.78
N PHE A 396 -1.13 -12.08 17.88
CA PHE A 396 -1.58 -13.39 17.41
C PHE A 396 -1.27 -13.62 15.92
N GLY A 397 -1.57 -12.63 15.07
CA GLY A 397 -1.35 -12.72 13.64
C GLY A 397 0.13 -12.94 13.29
N MET A 398 1.03 -12.17 13.89
CA MET A 398 2.47 -12.29 13.63
C MET A 398 3.03 -13.65 14.10
N VAL A 399 2.62 -14.14 15.28
CA VAL A 399 3.02 -15.47 15.79
C VAL A 399 2.54 -16.58 14.85
N ALA A 400 1.26 -16.58 14.46
CA ALA A 400 0.71 -17.60 13.57
C ALA A 400 1.33 -17.55 12.16
N MET A 401 1.63 -16.36 11.64
CA MET A 401 2.31 -16.18 10.35
C MET A 401 3.74 -16.72 10.40
N THR A 402 4.48 -16.43 11.49
CA THR A 402 5.82 -16.97 11.75
C THR A 402 5.80 -18.50 11.78
N LEU A 403 4.85 -19.10 12.48
CA LEU A 403 4.69 -20.55 12.54
C LEU A 403 4.35 -21.14 11.16
N GLY A 404 3.42 -20.54 10.42
CA GLY A 404 3.01 -21.03 9.10
C GLY A 404 4.14 -21.02 8.06
N PHE A 405 4.91 -19.93 7.99
CA PHE A 405 6.08 -19.85 7.10
C PHE A 405 7.24 -20.74 7.59
N GLY A 406 7.40 -20.92 8.91
CA GLY A 406 8.32 -21.91 9.46
C GLY A 406 7.94 -23.35 9.07
N LEU A 407 6.66 -23.69 9.03
CA LEU A 407 6.16 -24.98 8.58
C LEU A 407 6.35 -25.19 7.06
N PHE A 408 6.29 -24.13 6.24
CA PHE A 408 6.58 -24.24 4.81
C PHE A 408 8.01 -24.77 4.51
N ILE A 409 8.95 -24.69 5.46
CA ILE A 409 10.30 -25.26 5.34
C ILE A 409 10.24 -26.81 5.24
N ASP A 410 9.22 -27.47 5.80
CA ASP A 410 9.02 -28.93 5.67
C ASP A 410 8.28 -29.35 4.39
N LEU A 411 7.94 -28.43 3.48
CA LEU A 411 7.34 -28.79 2.18
C LEU A 411 8.24 -29.78 1.40
N LYS A 412 7.60 -30.72 0.68
CA LYS A 412 8.24 -31.91 0.09
C LYS A 412 7.99 -31.99 -1.42
N PRO A 413 8.91 -32.58 -2.21
CA PRO A 413 8.79 -32.76 -3.66
C PRO A 413 7.66 -33.71 -4.11
N TYR A 414 6.75 -34.09 -3.21
CA TYR A 414 5.63 -34.98 -3.48
C TYR A 414 4.35 -34.44 -2.84
N GLU A 415 3.21 -34.78 -3.44
CA GLU A 415 1.90 -34.31 -2.98
C GLU A 415 1.57 -34.84 -1.58
N SER A 416 1.12 -33.96 -0.69
CA SER A 416 0.72 -34.32 0.66
C SER A 416 -0.36 -33.35 1.16
N TRP A 417 -1.61 -33.59 0.75
CA TRP A 417 -2.74 -32.71 1.03
C TRP A 417 -2.88 -32.25 2.49
N PRO A 418 -2.76 -33.12 3.51
CA PRO A 418 -2.83 -32.68 4.91
C PRO A 418 -1.72 -31.68 5.27
N ARG A 419 -0.48 -31.92 4.82
CA ARG A 419 0.65 -31.01 5.02
C ARG A 419 0.37 -29.66 4.34
N LEU A 420 0.01 -29.72 3.05
CA LEU A 420 -0.26 -28.54 2.22
C LEU A 420 -1.40 -27.69 2.78
N ALA A 421 -2.50 -28.31 3.24
CA ALA A 421 -3.65 -27.60 3.79
C ALA A 421 -3.35 -27.02 5.18
N ILE A 422 -2.82 -27.81 6.12
CA ILE A 422 -2.62 -27.37 7.51
C ILE A 422 -1.61 -26.22 7.60
N TYR A 423 -0.48 -26.31 6.89
CA TYR A 423 0.55 -25.28 6.95
C TYR A 423 0.05 -23.95 6.37
N GLN A 424 -0.67 -24.03 5.24
CA GLN A 424 -1.31 -22.87 4.62
C GLN A 424 -2.39 -22.26 5.50
N ILE A 425 -3.20 -23.09 6.18
CA ILE A 425 -4.22 -22.60 7.13
C ILE A 425 -3.56 -21.80 8.26
N ILE A 426 -2.46 -22.31 8.84
CA ILE A 426 -1.74 -21.61 9.92
C ILE A 426 -1.14 -20.28 9.40
N ALA A 427 -0.49 -20.30 8.23
CA ALA A 427 0.07 -19.09 7.62
C ALA A 427 -1.01 -18.03 7.31
N GLY A 428 -2.16 -18.45 6.77
CA GLY A 428 -3.26 -17.55 6.44
C GLY A 428 -3.96 -17.00 7.69
N LEU A 429 -4.22 -17.84 8.70
CA LEU A 429 -4.73 -17.39 10.01
C LEU A 429 -3.84 -16.29 10.63
N GLY A 430 -2.53 -16.31 10.38
CA GLY A 430 -1.60 -15.27 10.79
C GLY A 430 -1.58 -14.02 9.90
N GLY A 431 -1.68 -14.21 8.57
CA GLY A 431 -1.76 -13.12 7.61
C GLY A 431 -3.02 -12.27 7.74
N GLY A 432 -4.17 -12.87 8.06
CA GLY A 432 -5.47 -12.20 8.09
C GLY A 432 -5.58 -10.98 9.03
N PRO A 433 -5.28 -11.10 10.33
CA PRO A 433 -5.46 -10.02 11.31
C PRO A 433 -4.68 -8.74 10.98
N ASN A 434 -3.51 -8.89 10.36
CA ASN A 434 -2.56 -7.81 10.13
C ASN A 434 -2.87 -6.94 8.89
N PHE A 435 -3.90 -7.25 8.11
CA PHE A 435 -4.36 -6.36 7.03
C PHE A 435 -4.84 -5.00 7.55
N GLU A 436 -5.58 -5.01 8.66
CA GLU A 436 -6.37 -3.84 9.11
C GLU A 436 -6.11 -3.48 10.58
N ALA A 437 -5.75 -4.44 11.44
CA ALA A 437 -5.45 -4.15 12.85
C ALA A 437 -4.31 -3.13 13.04
N PRO A 438 -3.22 -3.12 12.22
CA PRO A 438 -2.22 -2.06 12.22
C PRO A 438 -2.78 -0.66 11.90
N LEU A 439 -3.67 -0.52 10.92
CA LEU A 439 -4.28 0.78 10.58
C LEU A 439 -5.21 1.28 11.71
N ILE A 440 -5.96 0.36 12.34
CA ILE A 440 -6.75 0.66 13.54
C ILE A 440 -5.85 1.08 14.71
N ALA A 441 -4.67 0.45 14.86
CA ALA A 441 -3.69 0.83 15.87
C ALA A 441 -3.14 2.26 15.62
N LEU A 442 -2.83 2.62 14.38
CA LEU A 442 -2.41 3.99 14.03
C LEU A 442 -3.49 5.02 14.40
N TYR A 443 -4.76 4.75 14.06
CA TYR A 443 -5.89 5.63 14.44
C TYR A 443 -6.18 5.70 15.95
N ALA A 444 -5.61 4.81 16.76
CA ALA A 444 -5.67 4.87 18.22
C ALA A 444 -4.49 5.65 18.85
N ILE A 445 -3.57 6.18 18.03
CA ILE A 445 -2.31 6.80 18.46
C ILE A 445 -2.11 8.20 17.88
N VAL A 446 -2.51 8.45 16.64
CA VAL A 446 -2.29 9.75 15.96
C VAL A 446 -3.47 10.70 16.10
N ASP A 447 -3.19 12.00 16.20
CA ASP A 447 -4.22 13.04 16.26
C ASP A 447 -5.08 13.05 14.99
N HIS A 448 -6.33 13.53 15.12
CA HIS A 448 -7.29 13.55 14.01
C HIS A 448 -6.76 14.24 12.75
N GLN A 449 -6.00 15.34 12.94
CA GLN A 449 -5.36 16.11 11.87
C GLN A 449 -4.32 15.30 11.06
N GLU A 450 -3.76 14.23 11.63
CA GLU A 450 -2.69 13.43 11.00
C GLU A 450 -3.22 12.15 10.34
N MET A 451 -4.51 11.82 10.53
CA MET A 451 -5.07 10.54 10.10
C MET A 451 -4.98 10.32 8.58
N ALA A 452 -5.20 11.34 7.74
CA ALA A 452 -5.15 11.21 6.28
C ALA A 452 -3.73 10.89 5.76
N SER A 453 -2.72 11.63 6.25
CA SER A 453 -1.31 11.36 5.90
C SER A 453 -0.83 10.03 6.50
N THR A 454 -1.23 9.70 7.73
CA THR A 454 -0.91 8.41 8.38
C THR A 454 -1.50 7.22 7.58
N THR A 455 -2.71 7.36 7.05
CA THR A 455 -3.35 6.37 6.17
C THR A 455 -2.62 6.23 4.83
N SER A 456 -2.23 7.35 4.23
CA SER A 456 -1.45 7.39 2.98
C SER A 456 -0.07 6.74 3.17
N THR A 457 0.59 7.01 4.31
CA THR A 457 1.86 6.41 4.72
C THR A 457 1.72 4.91 4.95
N PHE A 458 0.64 4.46 5.61
CA PHE A 458 0.34 3.04 5.80
C PHE A 458 0.19 2.31 4.47
N GLY A 459 -0.57 2.89 3.53
CA GLY A 459 -0.69 2.39 2.16
C GLY A 459 0.66 2.30 1.46
N PHE A 460 1.43 3.39 1.43
CA PHE A 460 2.77 3.43 0.83
C PHE A 460 3.72 2.38 1.41
N VAL A 461 3.86 2.30 2.75
CA VAL A 461 4.72 1.31 3.43
C VAL A 461 4.31 -0.12 3.07
N ARG A 462 3.00 -0.41 3.03
CA ARG A 462 2.49 -1.74 2.65
C ARG A 462 2.84 -2.06 1.20
N GLN A 463 2.55 -1.16 0.25
CA GLN A 463 2.79 -1.43 -1.16
C GLN A 463 4.29 -1.46 -1.52
N MET A 464 5.12 -0.61 -0.89
CA MET A 464 6.59 -0.67 -1.00
C MET A 464 7.13 -2.02 -0.50
N SER A 465 6.63 -2.52 0.63
CA SER A 465 7.04 -3.83 1.15
C SER A 465 6.69 -5.00 0.22
N GLN A 466 5.57 -4.88 -0.51
CA GLN A 466 5.14 -5.88 -1.48
C GLN A 466 6.06 -5.90 -2.72
N ALA A 467 6.43 -4.71 -3.24
CA ALA A 467 7.37 -4.59 -4.36
C ALA A 467 8.76 -5.18 -4.00
N VAL A 468 9.31 -4.77 -2.85
CA VAL A 468 10.62 -5.26 -2.36
C VAL A 468 10.61 -6.78 -2.12
N SER A 469 9.51 -7.33 -1.61
CA SER A 469 9.38 -8.76 -1.28
C SER A 469 9.47 -9.70 -2.48
N ILE A 470 8.79 -9.38 -3.59
CA ILE A 470 8.83 -10.23 -4.79
C ILE A 470 10.25 -10.31 -5.34
N VAL A 471 10.96 -9.18 -5.40
CA VAL A 471 12.36 -9.16 -5.84
C VAL A 471 13.25 -9.96 -4.89
N ILE A 472 13.23 -9.68 -3.57
CA ILE A 472 14.08 -10.38 -2.60
C ILE A 472 13.77 -11.89 -2.59
N GLY A 473 12.50 -12.29 -2.64
CA GLY A 473 12.11 -13.70 -2.69
C GLY A 473 12.57 -14.39 -3.98
N GLY A 474 12.44 -13.73 -5.13
CA GLY A 474 12.92 -14.23 -6.42
C GLY A 474 14.45 -14.37 -6.46
N VAL A 475 15.18 -13.42 -5.86
CA VAL A 475 16.64 -13.42 -5.77
C VAL A 475 17.14 -14.53 -4.84
N ILE A 476 16.48 -14.74 -3.69
CA ILE A 476 16.78 -15.86 -2.79
C ILE A 476 16.49 -17.21 -3.47
N PHE A 477 15.36 -17.31 -4.18
CA PHE A 477 15.01 -18.49 -4.97
C PHE A 477 16.04 -18.79 -6.05
N GLN A 478 16.41 -17.80 -6.88
CA GLN A 478 17.44 -17.92 -7.90
C GLN A 478 18.81 -18.26 -7.30
N SER A 479 19.18 -17.67 -6.15
CA SER A 479 20.40 -18.03 -5.43
C SER A 479 20.36 -19.50 -4.98
N GLY A 480 19.20 -19.97 -4.54
CA GLY A 480 18.95 -21.39 -4.25
C GLY A 480 19.17 -22.30 -5.46
N MET A 481 18.65 -21.92 -6.64
CA MET A 481 18.84 -22.65 -7.90
C MET A 481 20.31 -22.62 -8.36
N LYS A 482 20.94 -21.43 -8.34
CA LYS A 482 22.35 -21.21 -8.71
C LYS A 482 23.31 -21.99 -7.80
N SER A 483 23.00 -22.11 -6.50
CA SER A 483 23.71 -22.97 -5.53
C SER A 483 23.55 -24.49 -5.77
N ARG A 484 22.60 -24.91 -6.62
CA ARG A 484 22.29 -26.32 -6.94
C ARG A 484 22.54 -26.63 -8.43
N ARG A 485 23.28 -25.75 -9.10
CA ARG A 485 23.59 -25.76 -10.54
C ARG A 485 24.30 -27.03 -11.03
N SER A 486 25.17 -27.64 -10.24
CA SER A 486 25.79 -28.94 -10.58
C SER A 486 24.71 -30.00 -10.79
N SER A 487 23.86 -30.21 -9.78
CA SER A 487 22.75 -31.16 -9.87
C SER A 487 21.77 -30.85 -11.01
N LEU A 488 21.60 -29.59 -11.41
CA LEU A 488 20.81 -29.24 -12.59
C LEU A 488 21.50 -29.67 -13.89
N VAL A 489 22.81 -29.47 -14.03
CA VAL A 489 23.58 -29.97 -15.18
C VAL A 489 23.57 -31.51 -15.24
N ASP A 490 23.68 -32.19 -14.09
CA ASP A 490 23.63 -33.65 -13.94
C ASP A 490 22.26 -34.28 -14.31
N ILE A 491 21.20 -33.46 -14.36
CA ILE A 491 19.83 -33.86 -14.74
C ILE A 491 19.54 -33.48 -16.20
N LEU A 492 20.00 -32.31 -16.64
CA LEU A 492 19.60 -31.68 -17.90
C LEU A 492 20.61 -31.87 -19.05
N GLY A 493 21.76 -32.48 -18.77
CA GLY A 493 22.82 -32.78 -19.73
C GLY A 493 23.50 -31.56 -20.38
N SER A 494 23.05 -30.33 -20.12
CA SER A 494 23.57 -29.13 -20.76
C SER A 494 23.50 -27.87 -19.88
N ASP A 495 24.47 -27.00 -20.09
CA ASP A 495 24.56 -25.69 -19.42
C ASP A 495 23.48 -24.70 -19.89
N ALA A 496 23.04 -24.85 -21.15
CA ALA A 496 22.01 -24.02 -21.76
C ALA A 496 20.62 -24.32 -21.14
N ALA A 497 20.22 -25.59 -21.07
CA ALA A 497 18.97 -25.98 -20.40
C ALA A 497 19.00 -25.60 -18.91
N THR A 498 20.15 -25.76 -18.25
CA THR A 498 20.31 -25.32 -16.85
C THR A 498 20.02 -23.84 -16.66
N LYS A 499 20.53 -22.98 -17.55
CA LYS A 499 20.20 -21.53 -17.55
C LYS A 499 18.72 -21.30 -17.82
N GLN A 500 18.15 -21.97 -18.83
CA GLN A 500 16.75 -21.84 -19.23
C GLN A 500 15.76 -22.26 -18.11
N ILE A 501 16.13 -23.22 -17.28
CA ILE A 501 15.35 -23.74 -16.15
C ILE A 501 15.58 -22.95 -14.84
N SER A 502 16.77 -22.35 -14.64
CA SER A 502 16.95 -21.33 -13.60
C SER A 502 16.26 -20.00 -13.94
N ALA A 503 16.05 -19.76 -15.23
CA ALA A 503 15.52 -18.52 -15.77
C ALA A 503 14.02 -18.36 -15.56
N SER A 504 13.25 -19.30 -16.12
CA SER A 504 11.81 -19.20 -16.23
C SER A 504 11.18 -20.49 -15.75
N ALA A 505 10.52 -20.41 -14.59
CA ALA A 505 9.77 -21.49 -13.95
C ALA A 505 8.76 -22.19 -14.90
N SER A 506 8.30 -21.48 -15.94
CA SER A 506 7.42 -21.98 -16.99
C SER A 506 8.03 -23.07 -17.88
N THR A 507 9.35 -23.22 -17.91
CA THR A 507 10.03 -24.15 -18.84
C THR A 507 9.83 -25.62 -18.47
N LEU A 508 9.42 -25.93 -17.24
CA LEU A 508 9.19 -27.31 -16.81
C LEU A 508 8.22 -28.07 -17.71
N THR A 509 7.09 -27.47 -18.11
CA THR A 509 6.13 -28.14 -19.01
C THR A 509 6.65 -28.38 -20.42
N ALA A 510 7.72 -27.68 -20.84
CA ALA A 510 8.41 -27.91 -22.12
C ALA A 510 9.52 -28.97 -22.02
N PHE A 511 9.95 -29.35 -20.81
CA PHE A 511 10.96 -30.38 -20.58
C PHE A 511 10.41 -31.66 -19.94
N ASP A 512 9.22 -31.63 -19.33
CA ASP A 512 8.65 -32.75 -18.58
C ASP A 512 8.60 -34.03 -19.43
N ASP A 513 7.98 -33.98 -20.62
CA ASP A 513 7.90 -35.10 -21.58
C ASP A 513 9.25 -35.61 -22.09
N ALA A 514 10.32 -34.83 -21.96
CA ALA A 514 11.68 -35.22 -22.35
C ALA A 514 12.52 -35.81 -21.20
N LEU A 515 12.07 -35.69 -19.93
CA LEU A 515 12.80 -36.13 -18.75
C LEU A 515 12.29 -37.46 -18.21
N SER A 516 13.21 -38.34 -17.78
CA SER A 516 12.84 -39.59 -17.11
C SER A 516 12.14 -39.31 -15.77
N GLU A 517 11.32 -40.26 -15.29
CA GLU A 517 10.67 -40.14 -13.98
C GLU A 517 11.68 -39.87 -12.84
N SER A 518 12.87 -40.48 -12.92
CA SER A 518 13.96 -40.23 -11.98
C SER A 518 14.50 -38.80 -12.04
N ASP A 519 14.53 -38.20 -13.24
CA ASP A 519 15.03 -36.84 -13.47
C ASP A 519 14.02 -35.79 -13.02
N ARG A 520 12.74 -36.00 -13.33
CA ARG A 520 11.62 -35.20 -12.81
C ARG A 520 11.63 -35.17 -11.28
N ALA A 521 11.81 -36.33 -10.64
CA ALA A 521 11.91 -36.44 -9.17
C ALA A 521 13.16 -35.72 -8.60
N ARG A 522 14.33 -35.86 -9.24
CA ARG A 522 15.54 -35.11 -8.84
C ARG A 522 15.35 -33.60 -9.00
N LEU A 523 14.73 -33.15 -10.10
CA LEU A 523 14.49 -31.74 -10.42
C LEU A 523 13.49 -31.08 -9.46
N SER A 524 12.37 -31.74 -9.17
CA SER A 524 11.43 -31.34 -8.10
C SER A 524 12.14 -31.22 -6.73
N GLY A 525 13.05 -32.15 -6.42
CA GLY A 525 13.90 -32.10 -5.24
C GLY A 525 14.83 -30.88 -5.19
N VAL A 526 15.30 -30.38 -6.33
CA VAL A 526 16.08 -29.13 -6.43
C VAL A 526 15.16 -27.93 -6.18
N TYR A 527 14.03 -27.83 -6.89
CA TYR A 527 13.06 -26.74 -6.72
C TYR A 527 12.59 -26.61 -5.27
N THR A 528 12.18 -27.72 -4.64
CA THR A 528 11.74 -27.75 -3.23
C THR A 528 12.81 -27.20 -2.28
N LYS A 529 14.09 -27.58 -2.47
CA LYS A 529 15.20 -27.09 -1.64
C LYS A 529 15.52 -25.60 -1.89
N SER A 530 15.27 -25.09 -3.10
CA SER A 530 15.36 -23.66 -3.40
C SER A 530 14.24 -22.88 -2.70
N PHE A 531 12.99 -23.33 -2.81
CA PHE A 531 11.85 -22.72 -2.09
C PHE A 531 12.00 -22.76 -0.57
N ALA A 532 12.53 -23.85 0.00
CA ALA A 532 12.83 -23.91 1.44
C ALA A 532 13.77 -22.77 1.90
N THR A 533 14.66 -22.29 1.03
CA THR A 533 15.53 -21.13 1.33
C THR A 533 14.72 -19.83 1.40
N VAL A 534 13.70 -19.67 0.55
CA VAL A 534 12.74 -18.56 0.57
C VAL A 534 11.87 -18.61 1.83
N TRP A 535 11.39 -19.80 2.21
CA TRP A 535 10.57 -20.00 3.39
C TRP A 535 11.34 -19.74 4.70
N ILE A 536 12.62 -20.13 4.78
CA ILE A 536 13.50 -19.77 5.90
C ILE A 536 13.59 -18.25 6.05
N PHE A 537 13.81 -17.51 4.96
CA PHE A 537 13.88 -16.05 5.01
C PHE A 537 12.58 -15.43 5.53
N TYR A 538 11.42 -15.81 4.99
CA TYR A 538 10.14 -15.25 5.42
C TYR A 538 9.71 -15.70 6.82
N ALA A 539 10.11 -16.88 7.28
CA ALA A 539 9.94 -17.32 8.68
C ALA A 539 10.77 -16.45 9.64
N VAL A 540 12.04 -16.17 9.32
CA VAL A 540 12.88 -15.26 10.12
C VAL A 540 12.34 -13.83 10.09
N PHE A 541 11.92 -13.35 8.92
CA PHE A 541 11.42 -11.98 8.76
C PHE A 541 10.11 -11.73 9.53
N SER A 542 9.15 -12.66 9.43
CA SER A 542 7.92 -12.63 10.25
C SER A 542 8.21 -12.83 11.75
N GLY A 543 9.21 -13.62 12.11
CA GLY A 543 9.71 -13.75 13.49
C GLY A 543 10.25 -12.43 14.07
N ILE A 544 11.00 -11.66 13.29
CA ILE A 544 11.41 -10.28 13.66
C ILE A 544 10.17 -9.40 13.87
N GLY A 545 9.16 -9.50 13.00
CA GLY A 545 7.89 -8.79 13.15
C GLY A 545 7.10 -9.20 14.40
N THR A 546 7.17 -10.47 14.81
CA THR A 546 6.63 -10.96 16.08
C THR A 546 7.31 -10.29 17.27
N ILE A 547 8.63 -10.16 17.27
CA ILE A 547 9.38 -9.43 18.32
C ILE A 547 8.96 -7.95 18.34
N ILE A 548 8.87 -7.30 17.18
CA ILE A 548 8.43 -5.89 17.06
C ILE A 548 7.00 -5.70 17.57
N SER A 549 6.11 -6.69 17.41
CA SER A 549 4.71 -6.63 17.88
C SER A 549 4.57 -6.50 19.41
N VAL A 550 5.60 -6.81 20.19
CA VAL A 550 5.63 -6.61 21.65
C VAL A 550 5.73 -5.12 22.02
N PHE A 551 6.34 -4.28 21.16
CA PHE A 551 6.56 -2.85 21.42
C PHE A 551 5.36 -1.96 21.07
N VAL A 552 4.29 -2.51 20.50
CA VAL A 552 3.04 -1.79 20.21
C VAL A 552 2.29 -1.51 21.52
N LYS A 553 2.22 -0.23 21.91
CA LYS A 553 1.57 0.19 23.16
C LYS A 553 0.04 0.19 23.01
N ARG A 554 -0.64 -0.39 24.00
CA ARG A 554 -2.11 -0.45 24.10
C ARG A 554 -2.66 0.92 24.49
N HIS A 555 -3.11 1.70 23.51
CA HIS A 555 -3.88 2.93 23.72
C HIS A 555 -5.37 2.57 23.75
N ARG A 556 -6.15 3.16 24.66
CA ARG A 556 -7.61 2.94 24.71
C ARG A 556 -8.26 3.59 23.50
N LEU A 557 -9.06 2.82 22.75
CA LEU A 557 -10.08 3.42 21.89
C LEU A 557 -11.10 4.11 22.80
N GLU A 558 -11.36 5.40 22.58
CA GLU A 558 -12.22 6.17 23.48
C GLU A 558 -13.64 5.61 23.54
N SER A 559 -14.11 5.35 24.76
CA SER A 559 -15.47 4.90 25.05
C SER A 559 -16.43 6.09 25.00
N ALA A 560 -17.42 6.02 24.12
CA ALA A 560 -18.40 7.07 23.83
C ALA A 560 -19.39 7.40 24.98
N ASP A 561 -19.05 7.03 26.21
CA ASP A 561 -19.85 7.28 27.42
C ASP A 561 -19.33 8.51 28.21
N ARG A 562 -18.27 9.19 27.72
CA ARG A 562 -18.02 10.59 28.08
C ARG A 562 -18.83 11.50 27.14
N PRO A 563 -19.69 12.41 27.65
CA PRO A 563 -20.08 13.58 26.87
C PRO A 563 -18.82 14.42 26.57
N PRO A 564 -18.82 15.27 25.53
CA PRO A 564 -17.67 16.14 25.26
C PRO A 564 -17.37 17.00 26.49
N GLU A 565 -16.15 16.89 26.99
CA GLU A 565 -15.66 17.77 28.06
C GLU A 565 -15.60 19.19 27.50
N ALA A 566 -16.54 20.03 27.92
CA ALA A 566 -16.52 21.45 27.61
C ALA A 566 -15.19 22.03 28.12
N SER A 567 -14.44 22.65 27.22
CA SER A 567 -13.08 23.14 27.43
C SER A 567 -12.96 23.94 28.73
N SER A 568 -12.28 23.38 29.73
CA SER A 568 -12.16 23.95 31.08
C SER A 568 -11.14 25.09 31.20
N GLU A 569 -11.02 25.93 30.18
CA GLU A 569 -10.26 27.19 30.20
C GLU A 569 -11.00 28.30 31.00
N ALA A 570 -11.56 27.92 32.15
CA ALA A 570 -12.35 28.78 33.03
C ALA A 570 -12.11 28.50 34.52
N GLN A 571 -10.95 27.92 34.89
CA GLN A 571 -10.62 27.69 36.31
C GLN A 571 -9.12 27.61 36.66
N PHE A 572 -8.33 28.56 36.16
CA PHE A 572 -7.12 29.07 36.84
C PHE A 572 -7.17 30.61 36.89
N CYS A 573 -6.55 31.20 37.91
CA CYS A 573 -6.71 32.60 38.31
C CYS A 573 -5.98 33.61 37.41
#